data_AF-X1SE62-F1
#
_entry.id   AF-X1SE62-F1
#
_cell.length_a   1.000
_cell.length_b   1.000
_cell.length_c   1.000
_cell.angle_alpha   90.00
_cell.angle_beta   90.00
_cell.angle_gamma   90.00
#
_symmetry.space_group_name_H-M   'P 1'
#
loop_
_entity.id
_entity.type
_entity.pdbx_description
1 polymer ?
#
loop_
_entity_poly.entity_id
_entity_poly.type
_entity_poly.pdbx_seq_one_letter_code
_entity_poly.pdbx_strand_id
1 'polypeptide(L)'
;MRNIMKVLGIIGTVALLLGGAVVPAAAVTEATVSIDAPATAASGSDFTANVNISEVTAFDACNYDVSFDASVLRLDSVASGLIDSTAIPVDVVNEISSGTWTIVQNVPGYAGVSGSGYLAVLHFR
;
A
#
# COMPACT_ATOMS: atom_id res chain seq x y z
N MET A 1 25.39 -57.05 -24.77
CA MET A 1 24.33 -58.09 -24.64
C MET A 1 23.71 -57.93 -23.26
N ARG A 2 22.60 -57.21 -23.14
CA ARG A 2 21.24 -57.75 -23.01
C ARG A 2 21.03 -58.64 -21.77
N ASN A 3 20.64 -57.95 -20.69
CA ASN A 3 19.45 -58.18 -19.85
C ASN A 3 19.31 -59.40 -18.90
N ILE A 4 18.67 -59.05 -17.78
CA ILE A 4 17.72 -59.78 -16.92
C ILE A 4 18.31 -60.43 -15.65
N MET A 5 17.91 -59.86 -14.49
CA MET A 5 17.22 -60.62 -13.46
C MET A 5 16.18 -59.71 -12.79
N LYS A 6 14.89 -60.03 -12.96
CA LYS A 6 13.76 -59.41 -12.22
C LYS A 6 13.60 -60.17 -10.90
N VAL A 7 13.63 -59.49 -9.75
CA VAL A 7 13.09 -60.03 -8.49
C VAL A 7 12.32 -58.94 -7.75
N LEU A 8 11.01 -58.98 -7.98
CA LEU A 8 9.87 -58.83 -7.06
C LEU A 8 10.15 -58.15 -5.69
N GLY A 9 9.95 -56.83 -5.62
CA GLY A 9 9.87 -56.08 -4.37
C GLY A 9 8.45 -56.10 -3.81
N ILE A 10 8.30 -56.65 -2.60
CA ILE A 10 7.03 -56.72 -1.85
C ILE A 10 6.57 -55.31 -1.46
N ILE A 11 5.29 -55.07 -1.74
CA ILE A 11 4.51 -53.87 -1.47
C ILE A 11 4.45 -53.62 0.04
N GLY A 12 5.03 -52.51 0.48
CA GLY A 12 4.81 -51.91 1.80
C GLY A 12 4.17 -50.54 1.62
N THR A 13 2.85 -50.48 1.57
CA THR A 13 2.11 -49.22 1.58
C THR A 13 2.23 -48.59 2.97
N VAL A 14 3.11 -47.61 3.14
CA VAL A 14 3.06 -46.73 4.31
C VAL A 14 2.00 -45.68 4.03
N ALA A 15 0.79 -45.91 4.53
CA ALA A 15 -0.24 -44.87 4.59
C ALA A 15 0.14 -43.87 5.69
N LEU A 16 0.87 -42.82 5.32
CA LEU A 16 1.09 -41.68 6.20
C LEU A 16 -0.19 -40.81 6.16
N LEU A 17 -1.08 -41.03 7.13
CA LEU A 17 -2.19 -40.12 7.42
C LEU A 17 -1.62 -38.88 8.11
N LEU A 18 -1.17 -37.91 7.30
CA LEU A 18 -0.91 -36.55 7.76
C LEU A 18 -2.27 -35.90 8.06
N GLY A 19 -2.72 -36.02 9.30
CA GLY A 19 -3.78 -35.17 9.86
C GLY A 19 -3.29 -33.73 9.98
N GLY A 20 -3.11 -33.05 8.84
CA GLY A 20 -2.89 -31.62 8.81
C GLY A 20 -4.23 -30.94 9.04
N ALA A 21 -4.41 -30.30 10.20
CA ALA A 21 -5.45 -29.30 10.32
C ALA A 21 -5.19 -28.22 9.25
N VAL A 22 -6.07 -28.11 8.28
CA VAL A 22 -6.12 -26.94 7.40
C VAL A 22 -6.52 -25.77 8.30
N VAL A 23 -5.55 -25.00 8.76
CA VAL A 23 -5.85 -23.69 9.35
C VAL A 23 -6.24 -22.83 8.14
N PRO A 24 -7.49 -22.36 8.02
CA PRO A 24 -7.79 -21.40 6.97
C PRO A 24 -6.90 -20.19 7.21
N ALA A 25 -6.06 -19.84 6.24
CA ALA A 25 -5.40 -18.55 6.24
C ALA A 25 -6.52 -17.50 6.22
N ALA A 26 -6.66 -16.75 7.31
CA ALA A 26 -7.50 -15.57 7.27
C ALA A 26 -6.97 -14.68 6.13
N ALA A 27 -7.85 -14.22 5.25
CA ALA A 27 -7.47 -13.27 4.22
C ALA A 27 -6.89 -12.04 4.95
N VAL A 28 -5.59 -11.79 4.74
CA VAL A 28 -4.97 -10.55 5.21
C VAL A 28 -5.48 -9.48 4.26
N THR A 29 -6.38 -8.64 4.75
CA THR A 29 -6.80 -7.44 4.04
C THR A 29 -5.62 -6.48 4.09
N GLU A 30 -4.87 -6.39 2.98
CA GLU A 30 -3.72 -5.50 2.89
C GLU A 30 -4.18 -4.08 2.59
N ALA A 31 -3.63 -3.12 3.34
CA ALA A 31 -3.87 -1.71 3.05
C ALA A 31 -3.39 -1.39 1.63
N THR A 32 -4.27 -0.84 0.80
CA THR A 32 -3.92 -0.46 -0.57
C THR A 32 -3.80 1.05 -0.66
N VAL A 33 -2.72 1.54 -1.29
CA VAL A 33 -2.51 2.97 -1.54
C VAL A 33 -2.64 3.26 -3.04
N SER A 34 -3.28 4.35 -3.39
CA SER A 34 -3.42 4.80 -4.78
C SER A 34 -3.43 6.32 -4.90
N ILE A 35 -3.25 6.82 -6.11
CA ILE A 35 -3.40 8.25 -6.42
C ILE A 35 -4.71 8.42 -7.18
N ASP A 36 -5.60 9.24 -6.64
CA ASP A 36 -6.82 9.69 -7.31
C ASP A 36 -6.62 11.13 -7.79
N ALA A 37 -6.56 11.30 -9.10
CA ALA A 37 -6.32 12.57 -9.75
C ALA A 37 -7.17 12.67 -11.04
N PRO A 38 -7.46 13.87 -11.54
CA PRO A 38 -8.11 14.05 -12.83
C PRO A 38 -7.32 13.35 -13.95
N ALA A 39 -8.02 12.68 -14.86
CA ALA A 39 -7.39 12.05 -16.02
C ALA A 39 -6.67 13.06 -16.94
N THR A 40 -7.10 14.32 -16.91
CA THR A 40 -6.50 15.44 -17.65
C THR A 40 -6.63 16.73 -16.84
N ALA A 41 -5.60 17.56 -16.86
CA ALA A 41 -5.64 18.95 -16.42
C ALA A 41 -5.23 19.88 -17.58
N ALA A 42 -5.79 21.08 -17.65
CA ALA A 42 -5.39 22.04 -18.66
C ALA A 42 -4.01 22.61 -18.35
N SER A 43 -3.24 22.98 -19.36
CA SER A 43 -1.93 23.60 -19.14
C SER A 43 -2.07 24.88 -18.31
N GLY A 44 -1.34 24.96 -17.20
CA GLY A 44 -1.33 26.11 -16.29
C GLY A 44 -2.56 26.21 -15.36
N SER A 45 -3.45 25.21 -15.36
CA SER A 45 -4.56 25.11 -14.40
C SER A 45 -4.17 24.35 -13.14
N ASP A 46 -4.73 24.76 -12.02
CA ASP A 46 -4.54 24.05 -10.75
C ASP A 46 -5.45 22.81 -10.67
N PHE A 47 -4.98 21.75 -10.02
CA PHE A 47 -5.80 20.59 -9.68
C PHE A 47 -5.33 19.94 -8.39
N THR A 48 -6.15 19.03 -7.86
CA THR A 48 -5.81 18.24 -6.68
C THR A 48 -5.68 16.76 -7.01
N ALA A 49 -4.79 16.09 -6.30
CA ALA A 49 -4.69 14.63 -6.29
C ALA A 49 -4.73 14.12 -4.86
N ASN A 50 -5.54 13.11 -4.58
CA ASN A 50 -5.60 12.48 -3.27
C ASN A 50 -4.69 11.26 -3.24
N VAL A 51 -3.93 11.12 -2.15
CA VAL A 51 -3.23 9.86 -1.82
C VAL A 51 -4.21 9.00 -1.06
N ASN A 52 -4.96 8.15 -1.77
CA ASN A 52 -5.99 7.32 -1.17
C ASN A 52 -5.38 6.11 -0.45
N ILE A 53 -6.06 5.66 0.61
CA ILE A 53 -5.75 4.43 1.33
C ILE A 53 -7.04 3.67 1.63
N SER A 54 -7.06 2.35 1.41
CA SER A 54 -8.21 1.50 1.72
C SER A 54 -7.86 0.37 2.67
N GLU A 55 -8.86 -0.01 3.48
CA GLU A 55 -8.85 -1.18 4.36
C GLU A 55 -7.65 -1.21 5.34
N VAL A 56 -7.21 -0.04 5.79
CA VAL A 56 -6.13 0.05 6.77
C VAL A 56 -6.63 -0.36 8.16
N THR A 57 -5.76 -0.98 8.94
CA THR A 57 -6.05 -1.39 10.32
C THR A 57 -5.05 -0.77 11.28
N ALA A 58 -5.53 -0.11 12.33
CA ALA A 58 -4.70 0.47 13.39
C ALA A 58 -3.56 1.38 12.87
N PHE A 59 -3.85 2.19 11.85
CA PHE A 59 -2.93 3.18 11.29
C PHE A 59 -2.54 4.24 12.34
N ASP A 60 -1.25 4.42 12.55
CA ASP A 60 -0.69 5.37 13.53
C ASP A 60 0.22 6.40 12.86
N ALA A 61 1.12 5.96 11.99
CA ALA A 61 2.05 6.82 11.28
C ALA A 61 2.41 6.24 9.91
N CYS A 62 2.89 7.10 9.01
CA CYS A 62 3.49 6.67 7.74
C CYS A 62 4.51 7.68 7.22
N ASN A 63 5.34 7.20 6.31
CA ASN A 63 6.12 8.02 5.41
C ASN A 63 6.08 7.44 4.00
N TYR A 64 6.05 8.29 3.00
CA TYR A 64 6.07 7.89 1.59
C TYR A 64 6.64 9.01 0.73
N ASP A 65 7.08 8.64 -0.47
CA ASP A 65 7.55 9.58 -1.48
C ASP A 65 6.51 9.71 -2.60
N VAL A 66 6.27 10.95 -3.02
CA VAL A 66 5.47 11.27 -4.21
C VAL A 66 6.41 11.81 -5.28
N SER A 67 6.42 11.18 -6.46
CA SER A 67 7.23 11.59 -7.60
C SER A 67 6.38 11.99 -8.79
N PHE A 68 6.77 13.07 -9.48
CA PHE A 68 6.15 13.57 -10.70
C PHE A 68 7.19 14.23 -11.62
N ASP A 69 6.81 14.46 -12.88
CA ASP A 69 7.64 15.22 -13.82
C ASP A 69 7.60 16.72 -13.49
N ALA A 70 8.66 17.22 -12.85
CA ALA A 70 8.81 18.62 -12.46
C ALA A 70 8.94 19.60 -13.64
N SER A 71 9.11 19.11 -14.88
CA SER A 71 9.02 19.96 -16.08
C SER A 71 7.59 20.25 -16.51
N VAL A 72 6.63 19.46 -16.00
CA VAL A 72 5.20 19.55 -16.33
C VAL A 72 4.38 20.06 -15.15
N LEU A 73 4.65 19.56 -13.95
CA LEU A 73 3.87 19.84 -12.75
C LEU A 73 4.72 20.50 -11.66
N ARG A 74 4.08 21.34 -10.84
CA ARG A 74 4.65 21.85 -9.59
C ARG A 74 3.71 21.52 -8.43
N LEU A 75 4.24 20.93 -7.37
CA LEU A 75 3.51 20.74 -6.12
C LEU A 75 3.55 22.04 -5.30
N ASP A 76 2.41 22.68 -5.12
CA ASP A 76 2.28 23.95 -4.41
C ASP A 76 2.06 23.75 -2.90
N SER A 77 1.28 22.74 -2.51
CA SER A 77 1.07 22.41 -1.09
C SER A 77 0.55 20.98 -0.89
N VAL A 78 0.65 20.49 0.35
CA VAL A 78 0.09 19.21 0.79
C VAL A 78 -0.78 19.48 2.01
N ALA A 79 -2.06 19.12 1.92
CA ALA A 79 -3.03 19.25 3.02
C ALA A 79 -3.30 17.90 3.70
N SER A 80 -3.80 17.95 4.93
CA SER A 80 -4.10 16.78 5.76
C SER A 80 -5.12 15.84 5.11
N GLY A 81 -4.96 14.55 5.43
CA GLY A 81 -5.87 13.49 5.05
C GLY A 81 -7.07 13.33 5.99
N LEU A 82 -7.89 12.33 5.66
CA LEU A 82 -9.02 11.89 6.47
C LEU A 82 -9.24 10.38 6.27
N ILE A 83 -9.29 9.61 7.35
CA ILE A 83 -9.69 8.19 7.36
C ILE A 83 -10.83 8.04 8.35
N ASP A 84 -12.00 7.55 7.91
CA ASP A 84 -13.19 7.34 8.75
C ASP A 84 -13.45 8.50 9.74
N SER A 85 -13.42 9.74 9.26
CA SER A 85 -13.57 11.02 10.00
C SER A 85 -12.41 11.45 10.91
N THR A 86 -11.36 10.66 11.02
CA THR A 86 -10.13 11.04 11.74
C THR A 86 -9.18 11.76 10.81
N ALA A 87 -8.79 12.99 11.17
CA ALA A 87 -7.81 13.76 10.41
C ALA A 87 -6.45 13.07 10.46
N ILE A 88 -5.79 12.98 9.31
CA ILE A 88 -4.44 12.43 9.18
C ILE A 88 -3.50 13.62 8.90
N PRO A 89 -2.89 14.20 9.94
CA PRO A 89 -2.09 15.42 9.76
C PRO A 89 -0.81 15.11 8.99
N VAL A 90 -0.23 16.17 8.41
CA VAL A 90 1.04 16.10 7.69
C VAL A 90 2.06 16.87 8.52
N ASP A 91 3.09 16.17 9.00
CA ASP A 91 4.09 16.74 9.89
C ASP A 91 5.29 17.28 9.12
N VAL A 92 5.67 16.57 8.05
CA VAL A 92 6.81 16.94 7.20
C VAL A 92 6.41 16.85 5.74
N VAL A 93 6.80 17.88 4.99
CA VAL A 93 6.77 17.93 3.53
C VAL A 93 8.15 18.39 3.08
N ASN A 94 8.91 17.52 2.45
CA ASN A 94 10.30 17.83 2.07
C ASN A 94 10.60 17.36 0.65
N GLU A 95 11.06 18.26 -0.21
CA GLU A 95 11.57 17.88 -1.53
C GLU A 95 12.95 17.26 -1.37
N ILE A 96 13.07 15.97 -1.69
CA ILE A 96 14.34 15.23 -1.59
C ILE A 96 15.12 15.22 -2.91
N SER A 97 14.42 15.46 -4.02
CA SER A 97 14.99 15.70 -5.35
C SER A 97 13.93 16.37 -6.23
N SER A 98 14.33 16.98 -7.35
CA SER A 98 13.43 17.67 -8.27
C SER A 98 12.19 16.83 -8.62
N GLY A 99 11.01 17.25 -8.19
CA GLY A 99 9.75 16.55 -8.45
C GLY A 99 9.50 15.31 -7.58
N THR A 100 10.30 15.08 -6.54
CA THR A 100 10.08 14.01 -5.56
C THR A 100 10.06 14.55 -4.14
N TRP A 101 8.95 14.33 -3.46
CA TRP A 101 8.66 14.87 -2.13
C TRP A 101 8.40 13.74 -1.14
N THR A 102 9.12 13.75 -0.02
CA THR A 102 8.82 12.88 1.12
C THR A 102 7.77 13.55 1.99
N ILE A 103 6.72 12.79 2.31
CA ILE A 103 5.63 13.18 3.20
C ILE A 103 5.69 12.28 4.44
N VAL A 104 5.66 12.88 5.63
CA VAL A 104 5.67 12.16 6.91
C VAL A 104 4.45 12.58 7.72
N GLN A 105 3.78 11.60 8.31
CA GLN A 105 2.52 11.77 9.01
C GLN A 105 2.51 10.92 10.27
N ASN A 106 2.03 11.49 11.37
CA ASN A 106 1.74 10.80 12.62
C ASN A 106 0.34 11.22 13.09
N VAL A 107 -0.46 10.31 13.64
CA VAL A 107 -1.82 10.59 14.10
C VAL A 107 -1.82 10.73 15.64
N PRO A 108 -1.59 11.94 16.20
CA PRO A 108 -1.40 12.10 17.63
C PRO A 108 -2.70 11.83 18.42
N GLY A 109 -2.58 11.12 19.54
CA GLY A 109 -3.68 10.94 20.50
C GLY A 109 -4.65 9.80 20.18
N TYR A 110 -4.36 9.00 19.16
CA TYR A 110 -5.13 7.80 18.82
C TYR A 110 -4.30 6.54 19.09
N ALA A 111 -4.97 5.42 19.36
CA ALA A 111 -4.31 4.10 19.48
C ALA A 111 -4.12 3.41 18.12
N GLY A 112 -4.56 4.06 17.04
CA GLY A 112 -4.64 3.54 15.69
C GLY A 112 -5.99 3.87 15.04
N VAL A 113 -5.98 4.16 13.74
CA VAL A 113 -7.15 4.46 12.92
C VAL A 113 -7.36 3.32 11.92
N SER A 114 -8.59 2.81 11.81
CA SER A 114 -8.93 1.78 10.83
C SER A 114 -9.98 2.32 9.87
N GLY A 115 -9.99 1.85 8.63
CA GLY A 115 -10.98 2.26 7.64
C GLY A 115 -10.39 2.54 6.26
N SER A 116 -11.07 3.41 5.51
CA SER A 116 -10.61 3.88 4.20
C SER A 116 -10.74 5.39 4.10
N GLY A 117 -9.97 6.00 3.21
CA GLY A 117 -9.97 7.45 3.02
C GLY A 117 -8.76 7.91 2.21
N TYR A 118 -8.15 9.00 2.63
CA TYR A 118 -6.95 9.54 2.00
C TYR A 118 -5.96 10.03 3.04
N LEU A 119 -4.68 9.80 2.79
CA LEU A 119 -3.56 10.21 3.63
C LEU A 119 -3.26 11.71 3.48
N ALA A 120 -3.38 12.25 2.26
CA ALA A 120 -3.13 13.66 1.99
C ALA A 120 -3.85 14.14 0.72
N VAL A 121 -4.02 15.45 0.61
CA VAL A 121 -4.45 16.13 -0.63
C VAL A 121 -3.26 16.92 -1.18
N LEU A 122 -2.83 16.58 -2.39
CA LEU A 122 -1.74 17.23 -3.11
C LEU A 122 -2.34 18.32 -4.00
N HIS A 123 -1.81 19.55 -3.91
CA HIS A 123 -2.23 20.67 -4.75
C HIS A 123 -1.17 20.94 -5.81
N PHE A 124 -1.52 20.73 -7.08
CA PHE A 124 -0.63 20.88 -8.23
C PHE A 124 -1.03 22.07 -9.10
N ARG A 125 -0.04 22.57 -9.85
CA ARG A 125 -0.17 23.52 -10.95
C ARG A 125 0.69 23.13 -12.14
#